data_AF-A0A7L9A5A1-F1
#
_entry.id   AF-A0A7L9A5A1-F1
#
_cell.length_a   1.000
_cell.length_b   1.000
_cell.length_c   1.000
_cell.angle_alpha   90.00
_cell.angle_beta   90.00
_cell.angle_gamma   90.00
#
_symmetry.space_group_name_H-M   'P 1'
#
loop_
_entity.id
_entity.type
_entity.pdbx_description
1 polymer ?
#
loop_
_entity_poly.entity_id
_entity_poly.type
_entity_poly.pdbx_seq_one_letter_code
_entity_poly.pdbx_strand_id
1 'polypeptide(L)'
;DEDFIRVWNYKTLSVARSKLDIFKDKLADLLNTKRENIDIFSVQLRKKHPPVTDIRFSAHGAHYYKPIRLNGIVLMHREEIERAVSINITMVRIDECLYENQMCEGSCTNVLDISNLPYMVNANKTALVGVRVDVIPECTCGARNFTQAETYRNSPCYNGGRCIEGKYGLTCSYPPGYTGPRCQQTSRSFRGTGWAWYP
;
A
#
# COMPACT_ATOMS: atom_id res chain seq x y z
N ASP A 1 -9.58 11.55 10.21
CA ASP A 1 -9.64 11.94 8.79
C ASP A 1 -9.88 13.43 8.60
N GLU A 2 -10.92 14.04 9.17
CA GLU A 2 -11.22 15.47 8.99
C GLU A 2 -10.05 16.40 9.38
N ASP A 3 -9.40 16.12 10.51
CA ASP A 3 -8.23 16.88 10.97
C ASP A 3 -7.09 16.92 9.94
N PHE A 4 -6.95 15.86 9.14
CA PHE A 4 -5.89 15.76 8.16
C PHE A 4 -6.09 16.73 6.98
N ILE A 5 -7.35 16.98 6.59
CA ILE A 5 -7.70 17.86 5.46
C ILE A 5 -8.15 19.27 5.89
N ARG A 6 -8.18 19.53 7.20
CA ARG A 6 -8.69 20.79 7.75
C ARG A 6 -7.73 21.95 7.46
N VAL A 7 -8.29 23.05 6.94
CA VAL A 7 -7.55 24.31 6.72
C VAL A 7 -7.91 25.42 7.70
N TRP A 8 -8.98 25.27 8.49
CA TRP A 8 -9.38 26.30 9.44
C TRP A 8 -8.75 26.08 10.82
N ASN A 9 -8.04 27.08 11.33
CA ASN A 9 -7.50 27.07 12.68
C ASN A 9 -8.45 27.83 13.63
N TYR A 10 -9.11 27.09 14.53
CA TYR A 10 -10.06 27.66 15.48
C TYR A 10 -9.41 28.50 16.59
N LYS A 11 -8.11 28.31 16.88
CA LYS A 11 -7.40 29.09 17.91
C LYS A 11 -7.03 30.48 17.40
N THR A 12 -6.58 30.57 16.15
CA THR A 12 -6.15 31.83 15.53
C THR A 12 -7.21 32.46 14.63
N LEU A 13 -8.37 31.81 14.47
CA LEU A 13 -9.48 32.23 13.61
C LEU A 13 -9.03 32.57 12.18
N SER A 14 -8.11 31.79 11.63
CA SER A 14 -7.51 32.04 10.32
C SER A 14 -7.38 30.75 9.49
N VAL A 15 -7.18 30.93 8.18
CA VAL A 15 -6.86 29.84 7.27
C VAL A 15 -5.39 29.47 7.43
N ALA A 16 -5.13 28.20 7.73
CA ALA A 16 -3.82 27.60 7.84
C ALA A 16 -3.68 26.47 6.81
N ARG A 17 -2.44 26.08 6.53
CA ARG A 17 -2.17 24.92 5.66
C ARG A 17 -2.67 23.64 6.34
N SER A 18 -3.28 22.76 5.57
CA SER A 18 -3.74 21.46 6.09
C SER A 18 -2.58 20.52 6.35
N LYS A 19 -2.78 19.52 7.23
CA LYS A 19 -1.79 18.45 7.43
C LYS A 19 -1.53 17.67 6.14
N LEU A 20 -2.55 17.50 5.30
CA LEU A 20 -2.43 16.94 3.96
C LEU A 20 -1.44 17.73 3.11
N ASP A 21 -1.52 19.06 3.11
CA ASP A 21 -0.60 19.89 2.35
C ASP A 21 0.84 19.78 2.84
N ILE A 22 1.03 19.80 4.16
CA ILE A 22 2.36 19.67 4.77
C ILE A 22 2.95 18.28 4.49
N PHE A 23 2.14 17.23 4.59
CA PHE A 23 2.54 15.87 4.26
C PHE A 23 2.92 15.72 2.78
N LYS A 24 2.13 16.32 1.89
CA LYS A 24 2.39 16.32 0.45
C LYS A 24 3.72 17.01 0.10
N ASP A 25 3.99 18.16 0.71
CA ASP A 25 5.26 18.88 0.54
C ASP A 25 6.42 18.06 1.09
N LYS A 26 6.26 17.48 2.29
CA LYS A 26 7.32 16.69 2.91
C LYS A 26 7.68 15.45 2.07
N LEU A 27 6.69 14.79 1.47
CA LEU A 27 6.93 13.70 0.54
C LEU A 27 7.62 14.15 -0.75
N ALA A 28 7.26 15.34 -1.27
CA ALA A 28 7.89 15.90 -2.45
C ALA A 28 9.40 16.16 -2.21
N ASP A 29 9.73 16.72 -1.04
CA ASP A 29 11.11 16.97 -0.60
C ASP A 29 11.90 15.65 -0.46
N LEU A 30 11.34 14.67 0.27
CA LEU A 30 12.00 13.37 0.51
C LEU A 30 12.21 12.55 -0.77
N LEU A 31 11.32 12.69 -1.75
CA LEU A 31 11.41 11.99 -3.04
C LEU A 31 12.14 12.79 -4.11
N ASN A 32 12.58 14.02 -3.79
CA ASN A 32 13.15 14.98 -4.73
C ASN A 32 12.31 15.08 -6.02
N THR A 33 11.00 15.29 -5.85
CA THR A 33 10.04 15.43 -6.96
C THR A 33 9.20 16.68 -6.75
N LYS A 34 8.46 17.08 -7.77
CA LYS A 34 7.54 18.20 -7.66
C LYS A 34 6.32 17.81 -6.83
N ARG A 35 5.78 18.79 -6.11
CA ARG A 35 4.52 18.66 -5.35
C ARG A 35 3.37 18.13 -6.22
N GLU A 36 3.28 18.53 -7.48
CA GLU A 36 2.26 18.06 -8.42
C GLU A 36 2.33 16.56 -8.71
N ASN A 37 3.49 15.92 -8.52
CA ASN A 37 3.67 14.50 -8.77
C ASN A 37 3.37 13.60 -7.56
N ILE A 38 2.83 14.16 -6.48
CA ILE A 38 2.40 13.42 -5.28
C ILE A 38 0.88 13.43 -5.22
N ASP A 39 0.27 12.26 -5.40
CA ASP A 39 -1.19 12.10 -5.42
C ASP A 39 -1.66 11.42 -4.15
N ILE A 40 -2.32 12.17 -3.26
CA ILE A 40 -3.01 11.60 -2.10
C ILE A 40 -4.45 11.35 -2.52
N PHE A 41 -4.76 10.10 -2.84
CA PHE A 41 -6.04 9.71 -3.45
C PHE A 41 -7.04 9.13 -2.44
N SER A 42 -6.61 8.86 -1.21
CA SER A 42 -7.50 8.33 -0.17
C SER A 42 -7.05 8.75 1.23
N VAL A 43 -8.00 9.24 2.02
CA VAL A 43 -7.86 9.56 3.45
C VAL A 43 -9.11 9.01 4.13
N GLN A 44 -8.99 7.89 4.83
CA GLN A 44 -10.13 7.13 5.35
C GLN A 44 -10.03 6.89 6.85
N LEU A 45 -11.06 7.25 7.60
CA LEU A 45 -11.13 6.89 9.01
C LEU A 45 -11.50 5.42 9.17
N ARG A 46 -10.68 4.70 9.92
CA ARG A 46 -10.94 3.33 10.35
C ARG A 46 -11.46 3.37 11.78
N LYS A 47 -12.65 2.80 12.00
CA LYS A 47 -13.31 2.69 13.31
C LYS A 47 -12.67 1.59 14.17
N LYS A 48 -11.34 1.58 14.28
CA LYS A 48 -10.60 0.76 15.25
C LYS A 48 -10.57 1.46 16.61
N HIS A 49 -10.12 0.76 17.64
CA HIS A 49 -9.89 1.33 18.96
C HIS A 49 -8.39 1.25 19.30
N PRO A 50 -7.66 2.38 19.33
CA PRO A 50 -8.10 3.75 19.02
C PRO A 50 -8.39 3.97 17.52
N PRO A 51 -9.19 4.99 17.15
CA PRO A 51 -9.49 5.28 15.76
C PRO A 51 -8.23 5.74 15.02
N VAL A 52 -8.00 5.16 13.84
CA VAL A 52 -6.83 5.47 13.00
C VAL A 52 -7.31 5.97 11.65
N THR A 53 -6.50 6.77 10.96
CA THR A 53 -6.79 7.25 9.61
C THR A 53 -5.80 6.65 8.64
N ASP A 54 -6.30 5.89 7.67
CA ASP A 54 -5.50 5.32 6.60
C ASP A 54 -5.31 6.39 5.52
N ILE A 55 -4.06 6.60 5.12
CA ILE A 55 -3.69 7.54 4.06
C ILE A 55 -3.04 6.72 2.94
N ARG A 56 -3.59 6.83 1.72
CA ARG A 56 -3.01 6.21 0.54
C ARG A 56 -2.60 7.27 -0.45
N PHE A 57 -1.39 7.09 -0.96
CA PHE A 57 -0.78 8.02 -1.89
C PHE A 57 0.02 7.27 -2.95
N SER A 58 0.18 7.90 -4.09
CA SER A 58 1.13 7.53 -5.13
C SER A 58 2.05 8.71 -5.40
N ALA A 59 3.19 8.42 -5.99
CA ALA A 59 4.14 9.44 -6.39
C ALA A 59 4.80 9.03 -7.70
N HIS A 60 5.09 10.01 -8.55
CA HIS A 60 5.73 9.76 -9.83
C HIS A 60 6.85 10.76 -10.15
N GLY A 61 7.69 10.37 -11.10
CA GLY A 61 8.56 11.26 -11.84
C GLY A 61 8.20 11.13 -13.31
N ALA A 62 9.12 10.63 -14.12
CA ALA A 62 8.81 10.13 -15.47
C ALA A 62 7.88 8.91 -15.45
N HIS A 63 7.97 8.08 -14.40
CA HIS A 63 7.09 6.93 -14.17
C HIS A 63 6.68 6.86 -12.69
N TYR A 64 5.59 6.15 -12.39
CA TYR A 64 5.15 5.90 -11.03
C TYR A 64 6.18 5.10 -10.24
N TYR A 65 6.49 5.57 -9.02
CA TYR A 65 7.35 4.85 -8.10
C TYR A 65 6.64 3.61 -7.57
N LYS A 66 7.41 2.53 -7.39
CA LYS A 66 6.87 1.30 -6.82
C LYS A 66 6.51 1.51 -5.34
N PRO A 67 5.41 0.92 -4.83
CA PRO A 67 4.98 1.08 -3.44
C PRO A 67 6.06 0.76 -2.41
N ILE A 68 6.91 -0.24 -2.69
CA ILE A 68 8.01 -0.61 -1.79
C ILE A 68 9.00 0.53 -1.54
N ARG A 69 9.29 1.34 -2.57
CA ARG A 69 10.17 2.52 -2.44
C ARG A 69 9.51 3.57 -1.57
N LEU A 70 8.22 3.83 -1.79
CA LEU A 70 7.47 4.85 -1.05
C LEU A 70 7.34 4.47 0.43
N ASN A 71 6.96 3.22 0.70
CA ASN A 71 6.89 2.68 2.07
C ASN A 71 8.26 2.75 2.76
N GLY A 72 9.35 2.40 2.06
CA GLY A 72 10.70 2.49 2.59
C GLY A 72 11.09 3.93 2.95
N ILE A 73 10.82 4.91 2.08
CA ILE A 73 11.12 6.33 2.34
C ILE A 73 10.36 6.85 3.56
N VAL A 74 9.07 6.53 3.68
CA VAL A 74 8.25 6.93 4.84
C VAL A 74 8.75 6.29 6.13
N LEU A 75 9.13 5.01 6.10
CA LEU A 75 9.69 4.33 7.28
C LEU A 75 11.02 4.94 7.74
N MET A 76 11.94 5.20 6.80
CA MET A 76 13.27 5.75 7.13
C MET A 76 13.18 7.18 7.71
N HIS A 77 12.16 7.96 7.32
CA HIS A 77 11.98 9.35 7.75
C HIS A 77 10.75 9.52 8.66
N ARG A 78 10.33 8.45 9.34
CA ARG A 78 9.09 8.43 10.13
C ARG A 78 9.02 9.59 11.12
N GLU A 79 10.04 9.74 11.96
CA GLU A 79 10.04 10.80 12.99
C GLU A 79 10.00 12.21 12.40
N GLU A 80 10.67 12.41 11.26
CA GLU A 80 10.74 13.71 10.60
C GLU A 80 9.35 14.09 10.02
N ILE A 81 8.65 13.11 9.44
CA ILE A 81 7.29 13.28 8.94
C ILE A 81 6.32 13.50 10.10
N GLU A 82 6.42 12.71 11.17
CA GLU A 82 5.58 12.84 12.37
C GLU A 82 5.73 14.23 13.00
N ARG A 83 6.96 14.73 13.15
CA ARG A 83 7.25 16.07 13.67
C ARG A 83 6.76 17.17 12.74
N ALA A 84 6.99 17.06 11.44
CA ALA A 84 6.60 18.10 10.48
C ALA A 84 5.07 18.23 10.35
N VAL A 85 4.36 17.10 10.29
CA VAL A 85 2.90 17.08 10.06
C VAL A 85 2.12 17.07 11.38
N SER A 86 2.80 16.87 12.52
CA SER A 86 2.19 16.72 13.84
C SER A 86 1.16 15.58 13.87
N ILE A 87 1.61 14.39 13.46
CA ILE A 87 0.83 13.13 13.45
C ILE A 87 1.64 12.01 14.13
N ASN A 88 0.97 10.90 14.42
CA ASN A 88 1.61 9.67 14.89
C ASN A 88 1.34 8.57 13.87
N ILE A 89 2.39 8.02 13.25
CA ILE A 89 2.28 7.00 12.20
C ILE A 89 2.29 5.64 12.89
N THR A 90 1.11 5.01 13.05
CA THR A 90 1.02 3.70 13.71
C THR A 90 1.62 2.57 12.88
N MET A 91 1.54 2.66 11.55
CA MET A 91 2.01 1.64 10.62
C MET A 91 2.32 2.28 9.26
N VAL A 92 3.35 1.77 8.58
CA VAL A 92 3.60 2.02 7.17
C VAL A 92 3.46 0.69 6.45
N ARG A 93 2.81 0.68 5.28
CA ARG A 93 2.31 -0.53 4.61
C ARG A 93 1.28 -1.25 5.50
N ILE A 94 0.02 -0.82 5.37
CA ILE A 94 -1.11 -1.39 6.13
C ILE A 94 -1.14 -2.91 5.97
N ASP A 95 -1.07 -3.61 7.09
CA ASP A 95 -1.02 -5.05 7.20
C ASP A 95 -1.99 -5.48 8.33
N GLU A 96 -3.16 -5.99 7.92
CA GLU A 96 -4.18 -6.52 8.85
C GLU A 96 -3.79 -7.91 9.38
N CYS A 97 -2.82 -8.57 8.74
CA CYS A 97 -2.28 -9.87 9.11
C CYS A 97 -0.98 -9.77 9.93
N LEU A 98 -0.58 -8.57 10.38
CA LEU A 98 0.69 -8.35 11.08
C LEU A 98 0.81 -9.20 12.36
N TYR A 99 -0.28 -9.36 13.10
CA TYR A 99 -0.32 -10.17 14.32
C TYR A 99 -0.99 -11.52 14.04
N GLU A 100 -0.22 -12.58 14.28
CA GLU A 100 -0.70 -13.96 14.12
C GLU A 100 -1.85 -14.27 15.09
N ASN A 101 -2.78 -15.12 14.66
CA ASN A 101 -3.92 -15.59 15.47
C ASN A 101 -4.88 -14.51 16.00
N GLN A 102 -4.72 -13.25 15.58
CA GLN A 102 -5.66 -12.18 15.93
C GLN A 102 -6.87 -12.16 14.97
N MET A 103 -6.61 -12.30 13.67
CA MET A 103 -7.66 -12.28 12.64
C MET A 103 -8.02 -13.67 12.12
N CYS A 104 -7.06 -14.60 12.13
CA CYS A 104 -7.20 -15.95 11.57
C CYS A 104 -6.45 -16.96 12.44
N GLU A 105 -7.06 -18.11 12.75
CA GLU A 105 -6.41 -19.26 13.41
C GLU A 105 -5.55 -20.07 12.42
N GLY A 106 -4.68 -19.38 11.67
CA GLY A 106 -3.87 -19.98 10.61
C GLY A 106 -3.25 -18.95 9.66
N SER A 107 -3.10 -19.31 8.38
CA SER A 107 -2.50 -18.41 7.40
C SER A 107 -3.43 -17.25 7.07
N CYS A 108 -2.87 -16.04 7.08
CA CYS A 108 -3.55 -14.80 6.77
C CYS A 108 -2.87 -14.11 5.59
N THR A 109 -3.67 -13.61 4.65
CA THR A 109 -3.22 -12.86 3.48
C THR A 109 -3.97 -11.54 3.40
N ASN A 110 -3.24 -10.43 3.24
CA ASN A 110 -3.85 -9.13 3.02
C ASN A 110 -4.39 -9.03 1.59
N VAL A 111 -5.66 -8.70 1.45
CA VAL A 111 -6.30 -8.39 0.17
C VAL A 111 -6.71 -6.93 0.14
N LEU A 112 -6.45 -6.29 -0.99
CA LEU A 112 -6.85 -4.92 -1.24
C LEU A 112 -8.23 -4.90 -1.90
N ASP A 113 -9.24 -4.44 -1.16
CA ASP A 113 -10.59 -4.24 -1.69
C ASP A 113 -10.77 -2.79 -2.12
N ILE A 114 -11.16 -2.58 -3.38
CA ILE A 114 -11.38 -1.26 -3.98
C ILE A 114 -12.86 -1.13 -4.29
N SER A 115 -13.54 -0.24 -3.59
CA SER A 115 -14.98 -0.03 -3.81
C SER A 115 -15.21 0.97 -4.95
N ASN A 116 -16.27 0.74 -5.72
CA ASN A 116 -16.76 1.68 -6.72
C ASN A 116 -17.45 2.91 -6.10
N LEU A 117 -17.71 2.90 -4.79
CA LEU A 117 -18.29 4.03 -4.09
C LEU A 117 -17.18 4.95 -3.57
N PRO A 118 -17.27 6.27 -3.78
CA PRO A 118 -16.28 7.19 -3.27
C PRO A 118 -16.30 7.26 -1.74
N TYR A 119 -15.21 7.75 -1.16
CA TYR A 119 -15.13 8.13 0.24
C TYR A 119 -14.97 9.64 0.34
N MET A 120 -15.91 10.31 1.00
CA MET A 120 -15.91 11.76 1.18
C MET A 120 -15.55 12.11 2.62
N VAL A 121 -14.58 12.99 2.79
CA VAL A 121 -14.26 13.64 4.06
C VAL A 121 -14.67 15.09 3.97
N ASN A 122 -15.47 15.57 4.91
CA ASN A 122 -15.90 16.96 4.98
C ASN A 122 -15.39 17.61 6.27
N ALA A 123 -14.47 18.57 6.14
CA ALA A 123 -13.95 19.37 7.25
C ALA A 123 -14.49 20.82 7.21
N ASN A 124 -15.78 20.96 6.86
CA ASN A 124 -16.55 22.20 6.80
C ASN A 124 -16.12 23.17 5.69
N LYS A 125 -14.91 23.74 5.80
CA LYS A 125 -14.35 24.65 4.76
C LYS A 125 -13.59 23.92 3.66
N THR A 126 -13.34 22.62 3.84
CA THR A 126 -12.65 21.77 2.87
C THR A 126 -13.33 20.43 2.79
N ALA A 127 -13.39 19.88 1.58
CA ALA A 127 -13.84 18.52 1.34
C ALA A 127 -12.84 17.79 0.45
N LEU A 128 -12.64 16.50 0.72
CA LEU A 128 -11.85 15.61 -0.10
C LEU A 128 -12.72 14.42 -0.50
N VAL A 129 -12.80 14.15 -1.80
CA VAL A 129 -13.42 12.94 -2.34
C VAL A 129 -12.30 12.05 -2.86
N GLY A 130 -12.17 10.86 -2.30
CA GLY A 130 -11.15 9.90 -2.65
C GLY A 130 -11.72 8.52 -3.00
N VAL A 131 -10.81 7.62 -3.36
CA VAL A 131 -11.15 6.21 -3.60
C VAL A 131 -11.33 5.51 -2.27
N ARG A 132 -12.42 4.75 -2.12
CA ARG A 132 -12.63 3.89 -0.95
C ARG A 132 -11.82 2.61 -1.13
N VAL A 133 -10.80 2.42 -0.30
CA VAL A 133 -9.87 1.29 -0.41
C VAL A 133 -9.53 0.70 0.94
N ASP A 134 -9.98 -0.52 1.17
CA ASP A 134 -9.79 -1.22 2.44
C ASP A 134 -8.74 -2.34 2.28
N VAL A 135 -7.90 -2.53 3.30
CA VAL A 135 -7.13 -3.78 3.42
C VAL A 135 -7.97 -4.72 4.29
N ILE A 136 -8.21 -5.92 3.80
CA ILE A 136 -9.01 -6.94 4.47
C ILE A 136 -8.13 -8.17 4.68
N PRO A 137 -8.14 -8.79 5.88
CA PRO A 137 -7.49 -10.06 6.10
C PRO A 137 -8.34 -11.19 5.50
N GLU A 138 -7.75 -11.99 4.62
CA GLU A 138 -8.33 -13.27 4.20
C GLU A 138 -7.58 -14.41 4.87
N CYS A 139 -8.32 -15.31 5.52
CA CYS A 139 -7.78 -16.51 6.16
C CYS A 139 -7.46 -17.61 5.14
N THR A 140 -6.63 -17.26 4.17
CA THR A 140 -6.13 -18.15 3.13
C THR A 140 -4.61 -18.07 3.10
N CYS A 141 -3.98 -19.16 2.64
CA CYS A 141 -2.55 -19.15 2.41
C CYS A 141 -2.25 -18.52 1.05
N GLY A 142 -1.74 -17.30 1.04
CA GLY A 142 -1.36 -16.56 -0.17
C GLY A 142 -0.19 -17.19 -0.92
N ALA A 143 0.51 -18.14 -0.31
CA ALA A 143 1.50 -18.99 -0.95
C ALA A 143 0.90 -20.25 -1.60
N ARG A 144 -0.42 -20.48 -1.55
CA ARG A 144 -1.06 -21.56 -2.31
C ARG A 144 -0.81 -21.33 -3.80
N ASN A 145 -0.51 -22.42 -4.50
CA ASN A 145 -0.17 -22.37 -5.92
C ASN A 145 -1.28 -21.72 -6.77
N PHE A 146 -2.55 -21.85 -6.35
CA PHE A 146 -3.71 -21.25 -6.98
C PHE A 146 -4.76 -20.88 -5.91
N THR A 147 -5.37 -19.71 -6.05
CA THR A 147 -6.46 -19.20 -5.18
C THR A 147 -7.81 -19.83 -5.50
N GLN A 148 -7.96 -20.42 -6.69
CA GLN A 148 -9.14 -21.17 -7.17
C GLN A 148 -8.69 -22.42 -7.93
N ALA A 149 -9.63 -23.33 -8.21
CA ALA A 149 -9.38 -24.48 -9.09
C ALA A 149 -9.13 -23.99 -10.52
N GLU A 150 -7.87 -23.88 -10.91
CA GLU A 150 -7.45 -23.37 -12.21
C GLU A 150 -7.27 -24.51 -13.22
N THR A 151 -7.63 -24.26 -14.48
CA THR A 151 -7.41 -25.19 -15.59
C THR A 151 -6.42 -24.60 -16.60
N TYR A 152 -5.81 -25.44 -17.44
CA TYR A 152 -4.86 -25.02 -18.47
C TYR A 152 -5.40 -23.88 -19.38
N ARG A 153 -6.72 -23.86 -19.60
CA ARG A 153 -7.39 -22.88 -20.47
C ARG A 153 -7.29 -21.44 -19.95
N ASN A 154 -7.09 -21.25 -18.65
CA ASN A 154 -7.01 -19.93 -18.04
C ASN A 154 -5.60 -19.32 -18.09
N SER A 155 -4.62 -20.02 -18.69
CA SER A 155 -3.20 -19.62 -18.70
C SER A 155 -2.71 -19.17 -17.31
N PRO A 156 -2.80 -20.04 -16.29
CA PRO A 156 -2.62 -19.60 -14.92
C PRO A 156 -1.17 -19.19 -14.59
N CYS A 157 -0.17 -19.53 -15.39
CA CYS A 157 1.21 -19.11 -15.18
C CYS A 157 1.49 -17.73 -15.80
N TYR A 158 2.07 -16.82 -15.02
CA TYR A 158 2.47 -15.49 -15.47
C TYR A 158 3.84 -15.48 -16.17
N ASN A 159 4.18 -14.36 -16.81
CA ASN A 159 5.53 -14.07 -17.34
C ASN A 159 6.10 -15.15 -18.28
N GLY A 160 5.24 -15.80 -19.08
CA GLY A 160 5.67 -16.86 -20.00
C GLY A 160 5.96 -18.20 -19.34
N GLY A 161 5.52 -18.40 -18.10
CA GLY A 161 5.59 -19.69 -17.42
C GLY A 161 4.80 -20.78 -18.14
N ARG A 162 5.35 -22.01 -18.17
CA ARG A 162 4.69 -23.17 -18.78
C ARG A 162 3.84 -23.89 -17.75
N CYS A 163 2.55 -24.06 -18.04
CA CYS A 163 1.63 -24.85 -17.22
C CYS A 163 1.96 -26.35 -17.36
N ILE A 164 2.07 -27.03 -16.22
CA ILE A 164 2.31 -28.47 -16.13
C ILE A 164 1.24 -29.05 -15.20
N GLU A 165 0.39 -29.92 -15.73
CA GLU A 165 -0.57 -30.68 -14.92
C GLU A 165 0.15 -31.88 -14.29
N GLY A 166 0.14 -31.93 -12.96
CA GLY A 166 0.68 -33.04 -12.18
C GLY A 166 -0.40 -33.80 -11.43
N LYS A 167 -0.03 -34.96 -10.88
CA LYS A 167 -0.92 -35.82 -10.07
C LYS A 167 -1.51 -35.10 -8.84
N TYR A 168 -0.85 -34.05 -8.36
CA TYR A 168 -1.23 -33.27 -7.17
C TYR A 168 -1.81 -31.89 -7.53
N GLY A 169 -2.15 -31.65 -8.80
CA GLY A 169 -2.69 -30.39 -9.29
C GLY A 169 -1.80 -29.71 -10.33
N LEU A 170 -2.20 -28.50 -10.72
CA LEU A 170 -1.46 -27.68 -11.67
C LEU A 170 -0.16 -27.15 -11.04
N THR A 171 0.89 -26.99 -11.83
CA THR A 171 2.15 -26.34 -11.42
C THR A 171 2.69 -25.51 -12.58
N CYS A 172 3.50 -24.49 -12.28
CA CYS A 172 4.12 -23.66 -13.30
C CYS A 172 5.64 -23.84 -13.32
N SER A 173 6.18 -24.14 -14.50
CA SER A 173 7.61 -24.04 -14.77
C SER A 173 7.94 -22.60 -15.19
N TYR A 174 8.80 -21.93 -14.43
CA TYR A 174 9.18 -20.54 -14.67
C TYR A 174 10.39 -20.42 -15.61
N PRO A 175 10.39 -19.41 -16.51
CA PRO A 175 11.60 -19.03 -17.23
C PRO A 175 12.63 -18.36 -16.30
N PRO A 176 13.91 -18.30 -16.70
CA PRO A 176 14.95 -17.60 -15.95
C PRO A 176 14.55 -16.15 -15.63
N GLY A 177 14.81 -15.69 -14.42
CA GLY A 177 14.43 -14.35 -13.98
C GLY A 177 13.06 -14.27 -13.26
N TYR A 178 12.32 -15.38 -13.19
CA TYR A 178 11.03 -15.46 -12.52
C TYR A 178 10.97 -16.66 -11.57
N THR A 179 10.22 -16.52 -10.48
CA THR A 179 10.05 -17.51 -9.41
C THR A 179 8.62 -17.49 -8.84
N GLY A 180 8.38 -18.43 -7.93
CA GLY A 180 7.13 -18.61 -7.19
C GLY A 180 6.09 -19.43 -7.97
N PRO A 181 4.95 -19.74 -7.33
CA PRO A 181 4.06 -20.80 -7.80
C PRO A 181 3.43 -20.61 -9.18
N ARG A 182 3.14 -19.35 -9.55
CA ARG A 182 2.62 -18.97 -10.87
C ARG A 182 3.62 -18.14 -11.68
N CYS A 183 4.92 -18.22 -11.37
CA CYS A 183 5.97 -17.39 -12.00
C CYS A 183 5.75 -15.88 -11.83
N GLN A 184 5.02 -15.48 -10.79
CA GLN A 184 4.62 -14.09 -10.55
C GLN A 184 5.72 -13.23 -9.89
N GLN A 185 6.73 -13.87 -9.29
CA GLN A 185 7.80 -13.15 -8.61
C GLN A 185 8.97 -12.98 -9.58
N THR A 186 9.57 -11.80 -9.65
CA THR A 186 10.83 -11.63 -10.36
C THR A 186 11.95 -12.12 -9.46
N SER A 187 12.73 -13.11 -9.90
CA SER A 187 13.93 -13.51 -9.20
C SER A 187 15.00 -12.44 -9.38
N ARG A 188 15.23 -11.62 -8.36
CA ARG A 188 16.42 -10.78 -8.32
C ARG A 188 17.55 -11.62 -7.76
N SER A 189 18.60 -11.80 -8.54
CA SER A 189 19.83 -12.45 -8.09
C SER A 189 20.87 -11.38 -7.79
N PHE A 190 21.57 -11.50 -6.67
CA PHE A 190 22.76 -10.72 -6.36
C PHE A 190 23.97 -11.35 -7.03
N ARG A 191 23.98 -11.42 -8.37
CA ARG A 191 25.17 -11.83 -9.13
C ARG A 191 25.76 -10.57 -9.76
N GLY A 192 26.64 -9.90 -9.01
CA GLY A 192 27.26 -8.64 -9.41
C GLY A 192 27.26 -7.61 -8.28
N THR A 193 26.65 -6.44 -8.52
CA THR A 193 26.66 -5.22 -7.68
C THR A 193 25.29 -4.87 -7.05
N GLY A 194 24.36 -5.83 -6.99
CA GLY A 194 23.00 -5.59 -6.47
C GLY A 194 22.97 -5.36 -4.95
N TRP A 195 22.07 -4.49 -4.49
CA TRP A 195 21.81 -4.23 -3.08
C TRP A 195 20.36 -4.58 -2.71
N ALA A 196 20.16 -5.15 -1.53
CA ALA A 196 18.86 -5.23 -0.87
C ALA A 196 18.93 -4.50 0.46
N TRP A 197 17.85 -3.79 0.79
CA TRP A 197 17.69 -3.19 2.11
C TRP A 197 16.85 -4.10 2.98
N TYR A 198 17.39 -4.40 4.14
CA TYR A 198 16.67 -4.97 5.26
C TYR A 198 16.81 -3.93 6.40
N PRO A 199 15.70 -3.33 6.87
CA PRO A 199 15.73 -2.48 8.05
C PRO A 199 16.10 -3.26 9.32
#